data_AF-A0AAE9L154-F1
#
_entry.id   AF-A0AAE9L154-F1
#
_cell.length_a   1.000
_cell.length_b   1.000
_cell.length_c   1.000
_cell.angle_alpha   90.00
_cell.angle_beta   90.00
_cell.angle_gamma   90.00
#
_symmetry.space_group_name_H-M   'P 1'
#
loop_
_entity.id
_entity.type
_entity.pdbx_description
1 polymer ?
#
loop_
_entity_poly.entity_id
_entity_poly.type
_entity_poly.pdbx_seq_one_letter_code
_entity_poly.pdbx_strand_id
1 'polypeptide(L)'
;MTILSKAAILAAADLKTEDVEVPEWGGSVRVAVMSGLARDNWISRQGDGKVPYSVFTARVLVSTVVDEDGQPVFDEADIETLRGKNQAAMDRVLAVALRLNGLAATAVEEAEKNSDAAQSGDFGSGSPSPSESQ
;
A
#
# COMPACT_ATOMS: atom_id res chain seq x y z
N MET A 1 8.01 1.93 39.98
CA MET A 1 7.40 2.30 38.70
C MET A 1 7.78 3.74 38.42
N THR A 2 8.50 4.00 37.33
CA THR A 2 8.96 5.33 36.97
C THR A 2 7.87 6.01 36.14
N ILE A 3 7.37 7.16 36.58
CA ILE A 3 6.42 7.97 35.81
C ILE A 3 7.24 8.82 34.84
N LEU A 4 6.93 8.76 33.54
CA LEU A 4 7.63 9.55 32.52
C LEU A 4 7.14 11.01 32.53
N SER A 5 8.06 11.94 32.27
CA SER A 5 7.75 13.35 32.08
C SER A 5 7.23 13.61 30.66
N LYS A 6 6.51 14.73 30.47
CA LYS A 6 6.07 15.18 29.14
C LYS A 6 7.22 15.23 28.12
N ALA A 7 8.37 15.75 28.51
CA ALA A 7 9.54 15.84 27.62
C ALA A 7 10.08 14.45 27.24
N ALA A 8 10.08 13.50 28.17
CA ALA A 8 10.51 12.13 27.89
C ALA A 8 9.55 11.40 26.94
N ILE A 9 8.25 11.67 27.03
CA ILE A 9 7.25 11.09 26.11
C ILE A 9 7.39 11.72 24.72
N LEU A 10 7.56 13.04 24.61
CA LEU A 10 7.69 13.72 23.32
C LEU A 10 9.02 13.45 22.60
N ALA A 11 10.06 13.05 23.33
CA ALA A 11 11.37 12.71 22.76
C ALA A 11 11.54 11.20 22.52
N ALA A 12 10.56 10.38 22.89
CA ALA A 12 10.63 8.95 22.65
C ALA A 12 10.51 8.65 21.15
N ALA A 13 11.42 7.83 20.63
CA ALA A 13 11.34 7.27 19.29
C ALA A 13 10.61 5.93 19.38
N ASP A 14 9.30 5.99 19.58
CA ASP A 14 8.43 4.81 19.72
C ASP A 14 7.95 4.23 18.39
N LEU A 15 8.14 4.96 17.29
CA LEU A 15 7.83 4.47 15.94
C LEU A 15 8.93 3.51 15.48
N LYS A 16 8.59 2.22 15.39
CA LYS A 16 9.47 1.21 14.81
C LYS A 16 9.62 1.46 13.30
N THR A 17 10.84 1.30 12.81
CA THR A 17 11.16 1.36 11.39
C THR A 17 11.82 0.06 10.94
N GLU A 18 11.67 -0.27 9.66
CA GLU A 18 12.30 -1.42 9.01
C GLU A 18 12.73 -1.05 7.61
N ASP A 19 13.96 -1.40 7.24
CA ASP A 19 14.52 -1.15 5.91
C ASP A 19 14.22 -2.34 5.00
N VAL A 20 13.54 -2.08 3.88
CA VAL A 20 13.14 -3.08 2.89
C VAL A 20 14.02 -2.91 1.66
N GLU A 21 14.79 -3.94 1.33
CA GLU A 21 15.58 -3.94 0.09
C GLU A 21 14.66 -4.13 -1.13
N VAL A 22 14.74 -3.20 -2.08
CA VAL A 22 13.97 -3.18 -3.32
C VAL A 22 14.94 -3.23 -4.50
N PRO A 23 15.37 -4.43 -4.94
CA PRO A 23 16.36 -4.58 -5.99
C PRO A 23 15.91 -3.95 -7.32
N GLU A 24 14.61 -3.89 -7.58
CA GLU A 24 14.01 -3.24 -8.75
C GLU A 24 14.27 -1.72 -8.80
N TRP A 25 14.49 -1.09 -7.65
CA TRP A 25 14.83 0.33 -7.54
C TRP A 25 16.32 0.55 -7.27
N GLY A 26 17.09 -0.54 -7.13
CA GLY A 26 18.53 -0.49 -6.89
C GLY A 26 18.91 0.03 -5.50
N GLY A 27 18.00 -0.08 -4.52
CA GLY A 27 18.22 0.45 -3.17
C GLY A 27 17.25 -0.08 -2.14
N SER A 28 17.26 0.53 -0.96
CA SER A 28 16.38 0.18 0.17
C SER A 28 15.42 1.31 0.50
N VAL A 29 14.24 0.94 0.95
CA VAL A 29 13.16 1.85 1.36
C VAL A 29 12.88 1.64 2.83
N ARG A 30 12.89 2.72 3.61
CA ARG A 30 12.57 2.66 5.03
C ARG A 30 11.06 2.77 5.24
N VAL A 31 10.51 1.80 5.97
CA VAL A 31 9.09 1.70 6.29
C VAL A 31 8.90 1.86 7.79
N ALA A 32 8.02 2.75 8.21
CA ALA A 32 7.70 3.02 9.61
C ALA A 32 6.30 2.54 10.00
N VAL A 33 6.14 2.33 11.30
CA VAL A 33 4.80 2.36 11.93
C VAL A 33 4.23 3.76 11.75
N MET A 34 2.99 3.80 11.26
CA MET A 34 2.23 5.03 11.06
C MET A 34 2.05 5.72 12.42
N SER A 35 2.39 7.01 12.46
CA SER A 35 1.96 7.86 13.58
C SER A 35 0.42 7.95 13.61
N GLY A 36 -0.15 8.33 14.76
CA GLY A 36 -1.60 8.56 14.86
C GLY A 36 -2.12 9.54 13.80
N LEU A 37 -1.35 10.59 13.50
CA LEU A 37 -1.67 11.56 12.45
C LEU A 37 -1.64 10.94 11.05
N ALA A 38 -0.61 10.15 10.74
CA ALA A 38 -0.53 9.45 9.46
C ALA A 38 -1.67 8.44 9.28
N ARG A 39 -2.08 7.77 10.37
CA ARG A 39 -3.20 6.83 10.37
C ARG A 39 -4.54 7.51 10.15
N ASP A 40 -4.80 8.63 10.83
CA ASP A 40 -6.02 9.41 10.63
C ASP A 40 -6.10 9.97 9.20
N ASN A 41 -4.97 10.44 8.69
CA ASN A 41 -4.86 10.92 7.32
C ASN A 41 -5.11 9.79 6.31
N TRP A 42 -4.55 8.60 6.54
CA TRP A 42 -4.82 7.43 5.69
C TRP A 42 -6.29 6.98 5.74
N ILE A 43 -6.90 6.90 6.93
CA ILE A 43 -8.32 6.53 7.09
C ILE A 43 -9.22 7.54 6.40
N SER A 44 -9.00 8.84 6.63
CA SER A 44 -9.81 9.90 5.99
C SER A 44 -9.67 9.89 4.47
N ARG A 45 -8.50 9.50 3.95
CA ARG A 45 -8.26 9.33 2.51
C ARG A 45 -8.90 8.08 1.94
N GLN A 46 -8.96 6.99 2.71
CA GLN A 46 -9.56 5.73 2.28
C GLN A 46 -11.01 5.94 1.81
N GLY A 47 -11.79 6.73 2.56
CA GLY A 47 -13.21 6.98 2.32
C GLY A 47 -14.08 5.72 2.51
N ASP A 48 -15.40 5.85 2.33
CA ASP A 48 -16.36 4.73 2.37
C ASP A 48 -16.40 3.92 1.04
N GLY A 49 -15.60 4.30 0.05
CA GLY A 49 -15.66 3.77 -1.31
C GLY A 49 -14.65 2.64 -1.57
N LYS A 50 -15.01 1.72 -2.47
CA LYS A 50 -14.07 0.77 -3.06
C LYS A 50 -13.04 1.52 -3.90
N VAL A 51 -11.77 1.46 -3.50
CA VAL A 51 -10.66 2.02 -4.30
C VAL A 51 -9.92 0.91 -5.05
N PRO A 52 -9.32 1.21 -6.22
CA PRO A 52 -8.46 0.25 -6.91
C PRO A 52 -7.27 -0.17 -6.04
N TYR A 53 -6.84 -1.43 -6.15
CA TYR A 53 -5.69 -1.97 -5.40
C TYR A 53 -4.41 -1.15 -5.58
N SER A 54 -4.17 -0.61 -6.78
CA SER A 54 -3.03 0.27 -7.05
C SER A 54 -3.10 1.59 -6.27
N VAL A 55 -4.31 2.14 -6.06
CA VAL A 55 -4.53 3.33 -5.23
C VAL A 55 -4.34 2.98 -3.75
N PHE A 56 -4.88 1.83 -3.30
CA PHE A 56 -4.69 1.33 -1.95
C PHE A 56 -3.20 1.21 -1.61
N THR A 57 -2.44 0.51 -2.47
CA THR A 57 -1.02 0.27 -2.31
C THR A 57 -0.24 1.59 -2.23
N ALA A 58 -0.47 2.50 -3.19
CA ALA A 58 0.19 3.80 -3.20
C ALA A 58 -0.09 4.61 -1.93
N ARG A 59 -1.34 4.63 -1.43
CA ARG A 59 -1.71 5.35 -0.20
C ARG A 59 -1.03 4.80 1.04
N VAL A 60 -0.92 3.47 1.16
CA VAL A 60 -0.19 2.85 2.27
C VAL A 60 1.27 3.25 2.22
N LEU A 61 1.91 3.19 1.04
CA LEU A 61 3.31 3.58 0.90
C LEU A 61 3.54 5.06 1.23
N VAL A 62 2.69 5.97 0.74
CA VAL A 62 2.76 7.40 1.07
C VAL A 62 2.71 7.65 2.58
N SER A 63 1.99 6.82 3.32
CA SER A 63 1.78 7.03 4.75
C SER A 63 2.71 6.20 5.64
N THR A 64 3.54 5.32 5.06
CA THR A 64 4.41 4.41 5.81
C THR A 64 5.88 4.52 5.41
N VAL A 65 6.19 4.98 4.19
CA VAL A 65 7.56 5.19 3.74
C VAL A 65 8.08 6.51 4.29
N VAL A 66 9.17 6.44 5.03
CA VAL A 66 9.79 7.60 5.69
C VAL A 66 11.28 7.71 5.35
N ASP A 67 11.84 8.90 5.53
CA ASP A 67 13.26 9.17 5.40
C ASP A 67 14.02 8.82 6.70
N GLU A 68 15.28 9.25 6.78
CA GLU A 68 16.15 9.04 7.94
C GLU A 68 15.66 9.80 9.18
N ASP A 69 14.94 10.91 9.00
CA ASP A 69 14.36 11.76 10.04
C ASP A 69 12.93 11.31 10.44
N GLY A 70 12.43 10.24 9.83
CA GLY A 70 11.08 9.71 10.07
C GLY A 70 9.96 10.56 9.44
N GLN A 71 10.30 11.45 8.50
CA GLN A 71 9.33 12.21 7.73
C GLN A 71 8.86 11.42 6.51
N PRO A 72 7.58 11.52 6.12
CA PRO A 72 7.07 10.84 4.93
C PRO A 72 7.82 11.30 3.67
N VAL A 73 8.32 10.36 2.88
CA VAL A 73 9.09 10.65 1.65
C VAL A 73 8.18 11.07 0.50
N PHE A 74 6.97 10.54 0.46
CA PHE A 74 5.99 10.78 -0.59
C PHE A 74 4.82 11.58 -0.06
N ASP A 75 4.15 12.27 -0.98
CA ASP A 75 2.91 12.97 -0.70
C ASP A 75 1.74 12.45 -1.57
N GLU A 76 0.62 13.19 -1.54
CA GLU A 76 -0.58 12.83 -2.28
C GLU A 76 -0.42 13.00 -3.80
N ALA A 77 0.38 13.96 -4.24
CA ALA A 77 0.65 14.21 -5.65
C ALA A 77 1.45 13.07 -6.29
N ASP A 78 2.23 12.34 -5.48
CA ASP A 78 3.00 11.18 -5.94
C ASP A 78 2.14 9.93 -6.19
N ILE A 79 0.89 9.88 -5.71
CA ILE A 79 0.03 8.69 -5.82
C ILE A 79 -0.14 8.26 -7.28
N GLU A 80 -0.36 9.19 -8.20
CA GLU A 80 -0.53 8.84 -9.63
C GLU A 80 0.76 8.27 -10.23
N THR A 81 1.90 8.84 -9.87
CA THR A 81 3.21 8.35 -10.29
C THR A 81 3.51 6.97 -9.72
N LEU A 82 3.20 6.75 -8.44
CA LEU A 82 3.39 5.48 -7.75
C LEU A 82 2.53 4.36 -8.35
N ARG A 83 1.30 4.67 -8.76
CA ARG A 83 0.41 3.73 -9.45
C ARG A 83 0.94 3.26 -10.81
N GLY A 84 1.82 4.03 -11.44
CA GLY A 84 2.49 3.65 -12.69
C GLY A 84 3.79 2.86 -12.50
N LYS A 85 4.23 2.61 -11.26
CA LYS A 85 5.46 1.87 -10.97
C LYS A 85 5.25 0.36 -11.15
N ASN A 86 6.36 -0.37 -11.08
CA ASN A 86 6.35 -1.83 -11.03
C ASN A 86 5.61 -2.31 -9.77
N GLN A 87 4.47 -2.99 -9.97
CA GLN A 87 3.64 -3.48 -8.88
C GLN A 87 4.38 -4.50 -7.99
N ALA A 88 5.27 -5.33 -8.52
CA ALA A 88 6.01 -6.30 -7.72
C ALA A 88 6.93 -5.63 -6.68
N ALA A 89 7.53 -4.49 -7.06
CA ALA A 89 8.34 -3.68 -6.14
C ALA A 89 7.46 -3.01 -5.08
N MET A 90 6.29 -2.50 -5.49
CA MET A 90 5.31 -1.87 -4.59
C MET A 90 4.77 -2.88 -3.56
N ASP A 91 4.42 -4.09 -4.00
CA ASP A 91 3.88 -5.16 -3.15
C ASP A 91 4.90 -5.63 -2.10
N ARG A 92 6.20 -5.62 -2.45
CA ARG A 92 7.29 -5.96 -1.52
C ARG A 92 7.33 -5.00 -0.33
N VAL A 93 7.25 -3.70 -0.60
CA VAL A 93 7.22 -2.65 0.44
C VAL A 93 5.89 -2.72 1.20
N LEU A 94 4.78 -2.90 0.48
CA LEU A 94 3.45 -3.00 1.05
C LEU A 94 3.34 -4.13 2.09
N ALA A 95 3.87 -5.32 1.80
CA ALA A 95 3.82 -6.46 2.71
C ALA A 95 4.45 -6.15 4.07
N VAL A 96 5.59 -5.44 4.07
CA VAL A 96 6.27 -5.00 5.29
C VAL A 96 5.47 -3.91 6.00
N ALA A 97 4.97 -2.93 5.25
CA ALA A 97 4.14 -1.85 5.79
C ALA A 97 2.89 -2.37 6.51
N LEU A 98 2.18 -3.34 5.91
CA LEU A 98 0.99 -3.96 6.49
C LEU A 98 1.31 -4.77 7.74
N ARG A 99 2.42 -5.52 7.74
CA ARG A 99 2.87 -6.30 8.90
C ARG A 99 3.22 -5.38 10.07
N LEU A 100 3.97 -4.31 9.82
CA LEU A 100 4.37 -3.35 10.86
C LEU A 100 3.16 -2.62 11.45
N ASN A 101 2.17 -2.30 10.64
CA ASN A 101 1.00 -1.51 11.05
C ASN A 101 -0.21 -2.33 11.49
N GLY A 102 -0.09 -3.67 11.50
CA GLY A 102 -1.17 -4.58 11.86
C GLY A 102 -2.37 -4.52 10.90
N LEU A 103 -2.14 -4.16 9.64
CA LEU A 103 -3.18 -3.97 8.60
C LEU A 103 -3.33 -5.22 7.70
N ALA A 104 -2.77 -6.37 8.12
CA ALA A 104 -2.74 -7.58 7.32
C ALA A 104 -4.13 -8.08 6.90
N ALA A 105 -5.15 -7.94 7.75
CA ALA A 105 -6.53 -8.33 7.41
C ALA A 105 -7.08 -7.51 6.24
N THR A 106 -6.88 -6.18 6.26
CA THR A 106 -7.30 -5.27 5.20
C THR A 106 -6.64 -5.60 3.86
N ALA A 107 -5.39 -6.08 3.90
CA ALA A 107 -4.69 -6.47 2.68
C ALA A 107 -5.25 -7.73 2.02
N VAL A 108 -5.68 -8.71 2.80
CA VAL A 108 -6.34 -9.92 2.29
C VAL A 108 -7.65 -9.55 1.61
N GLU A 109 -8.48 -8.73 2.25
CA GLU A 109 -9.75 -8.27 1.67
C GLU A 109 -9.56 -7.51 0.35
N GLU A 110 -8.51 -6.69 0.24
CA GLU A 110 -8.21 -5.94 -0.98
C GLU A 110 -7.62 -6.83 -2.09
N ALA A 111 -6.81 -7.84 -1.74
CA ALA A 111 -6.26 -8.81 -2.69
C ALA A 111 -7.34 -9.76 -3.26
N GLU A 112 -8.28 -10.22 -2.42
CA GLU A 112 -9.41 -11.05 -2.85
C GLU A 112 -10.30 -10.29 -3.85
N LYS A 113 -10.61 -9.02 -3.58
CA LYS A 113 -11.43 -8.19 -4.49
C LYS A 113 -10.77 -7.95 -5.85
N ASN A 114 -9.45 -7.83 -5.92
CA ASN A 114 -8.77 -7.67 -7.20
C ASN A 114 -8.87 -8.94 -8.07
N SER A 115 -8.86 -10.11 -7.43
CA SER A 115 -9.00 -11.40 -8.13
C SER A 115 -10.39 -11.56 -8.77
N ASP A 116 -11.45 -11.08 -8.11
CA ASP A 116 -12.82 -11.05 -8.66
C ASP A 116 -12.97 -10.11 -9.88
N ALA A 117 -12.25 -8.98 -9.89
CA ALA A 117 -12.31 -8.01 -10.99
C ALA A 117 -11.63 -8.50 -12.28
N ALA A 118 -10.69 -9.45 -12.19
CA ALA A 118 -10.00 -10.01 -13.35
C ALA A 118 -10.79 -11.14 -14.04
N GLN A 119 -11.76 -11.77 -13.37
CA GLN A 119 -12.49 -12.92 -13.89
C GLN A 119 -13.75 -12.53 -14.69
N SER A 120 -14.17 -11.26 -14.68
CA SER A 120 -15.33 -10.75 -15.40
C SER A 120 -14.97 -10.21 -16.80
N GLY A 121 -14.11 -10.94 -17.51
CA GLY A 121 -13.96 -10.86 -18.96
C GLY A 121 -14.59 -12.09 -19.59
N ASP A 122 -15.91 -12.05 -19.80
CA ASP A 122 -16.64 -13.02 -20.61
C ASP A 122 -16.00 -13.10 -21.99
N PHE A 123 -15.09 -14.07 -22.18
CA PHE A 123 -14.66 -14.47 -23.51
C PHE A 123 -15.80 -15.29 -24.11
N GLY A 124 -16.86 -14.59 -24.51
CA GLY A 124 -17.86 -15.08 -25.45
C GLY A 124 -17.16 -15.39 -26.77
N SER A 125 -16.52 -16.57 -26.86
CA SER A 125 -16.11 -17.17 -28.12
C SER A 125 -17.37 -17.59 -28.87
N GLY A 126 -18.04 -16.61 -29.49
CA GLY A 126 -18.98 -16.85 -30.57
C GLY A 126 -18.19 -17.30 -31.79
N SER A 127 -17.88 -18.59 -31.87
CA SER A 127 -17.40 -19.22 -33.10
C SER A 127 -18.47 -19.09 -34.18
N PRO A 128 -18.22 -18.44 -35.33
CA PRO A 128 -19.10 -18.57 -36.46
C PRO A 128 -18.89 -19.95 -37.10
N SER A 129 -19.93 -20.80 -37.08
CA SER A 129 -19.98 -22.03 -37.90
C SER A 129 -19.83 -21.68 -39.38
N PRO A 130 -18.96 -22.35 -40.14
CA PRO A 130 -19.06 -22.40 -41.59
C PRO A 130 -19.82 -23.68 -41.98
N SER A 131 -21.06 -23.54 -42.38
CA SER A 131 -21.81 -24.55 -43.15
C SER A 131 -22.60 -23.76 -44.20
N GLU A 132 -22.73 -24.15 -45.46
CA GLU A 132 -22.03 -25.09 -46.33
C GLU A 132 -22.57 -24.76 -47.74
N SER A 133 -21.83 -25.11 -48.78
CA SER A 133 -22.20 -24.91 -50.19
C SER A 133 -23.44 -25.71 -50.60
N GLN A 134 -24.39 -25.08 -51.31
CA GLN A 134 -24.87 -25.38 -52.68
C GLN A 134 -26.21 -24.69 -52.96
#